data_AF-A0A8J2F6Q7-F1
#
_entry.id   AF-A0A8J2F6Q7-F1
#
_cell.length_a   1.000
_cell.length_b   1.000
_cell.length_c   1.000
_cell.angle_alpha   90.00
_cell.angle_beta   90.00
_cell.angle_gamma   90.00
#
_symmetry.space_group_name_H-M   'P 1'
#
loop_
_entity.id
_entity.type
_entity.pdbx_description
1 polymer ?
#
loop_
_entity_poly.entity_id
_entity_poly.type
_entity_poly.pdbx_seq_one_letter_code
_entity_poly.pdbx_strand_id
1 'polypeptide(L)'
;MRYNGECDKDGCDFQTNRLENPTAPAEPSYYGPGKKVDTTQPLTVHTQFITSDNTPNGDLVEIRRYYEQPPNSGTFIDNMVWQDDSGCHHKSLTDSFCHKFVDAVGEKHEHEQGGFIAKGNMKGMGEAMKLGMVLVLSLWNDWEVQMDWLNSNPFPNKMGADGKPHFGTFRGPCEPNKYDRDFTEAAGFRENRKTSFSDIKVTGIGSGGVPNKYADGSTWKAECKAAR
;
A
#
# COMPACT_ATOMS: atom_id res chain seq x y z
N MET A 1 19.37 -2.40 14.97
CA MET A 1 19.32 -0.93 14.74
C MET A 1 18.08 -0.47 13.97
N ARG A 2 17.47 -1.27 13.07
CA ARG A 2 16.23 -0.89 12.34
C ARG A 2 15.02 -0.71 13.28
N TYR A 3 14.82 -1.64 14.23
CA TYR A 3 13.67 -1.68 15.13
C TYR A 3 13.93 -1.11 16.54
N ASN A 4 15.12 -0.57 16.80
CA ASN A 4 15.48 -0.02 18.12
C ASN A 4 15.48 1.52 18.11
N GLY A 5 14.85 2.15 17.12
CA GLY A 5 14.77 3.60 16.98
C GLY A 5 13.40 4.16 17.35
N GLU A 6 13.23 5.48 17.23
CA GLU A 6 11.96 6.16 17.56
C GLU A 6 10.85 5.89 16.55
N CYS A 7 11.20 5.72 15.27
CA CYS A 7 10.25 5.54 14.19
C CYS A 7 10.15 4.08 13.73
N ASP A 8 8.95 3.71 13.27
CA ASP A 8 8.75 2.55 12.41
C ASP A 8 9.33 2.85 11.02
N LYS A 9 10.24 1.99 10.55
CA LYS A 9 10.90 2.14 9.24
C LYS A 9 10.25 1.31 8.14
N ASP A 10 9.42 0.33 8.48
CA ASP A 10 8.76 -0.56 7.52
C ASP A 10 7.38 -0.01 7.16
N GLY A 11 6.64 0.47 8.15
CA GLY A 11 5.25 0.88 7.97
C GLY A 11 4.30 -0.31 7.91
N CYS A 12 2.99 -0.04 7.96
CA CYS A 12 1.98 -1.01 7.55
C CYS A 12 1.55 -0.71 6.11
N ASP A 13 2.14 -1.42 5.15
CA ASP A 13 1.91 -1.18 3.73
C ASP A 13 0.71 -1.95 3.16
N PHE A 14 0.01 -1.30 2.24
CA PHE A 14 -0.99 -1.92 1.37
C PHE A 14 -0.50 -1.83 -0.07
N GLN A 15 0.37 -2.77 -0.46
CA GLN A 15 0.92 -2.84 -1.79
C GLN A 15 0.27 -4.02 -2.52
N THR A 16 -0.46 -3.73 -3.61
CA THR A 16 -1.35 -4.72 -4.23
C THR A 16 -0.60 -5.96 -4.72
N ASN A 17 0.58 -5.80 -5.30
CA ASN A 17 1.39 -6.94 -5.78
C ASN A 17 1.87 -7.80 -4.60
N ARG A 18 2.22 -7.19 -3.46
CA ARG A 18 2.67 -7.84 -2.24
C ARG A 18 1.57 -8.68 -1.59
N LEU A 19 0.33 -8.28 -1.83
CA LEU A 19 -0.87 -9.00 -1.42
C LEU A 19 -1.31 -10.07 -2.43
N GLU A 20 -0.67 -10.16 -3.60
CA GLU A 20 -0.88 -11.25 -4.54
C GLU A 20 -0.15 -12.52 -4.09
N ASN A 21 -0.70 -13.68 -4.49
CA ASN A 21 -0.11 -14.96 -4.13
C ASN A 21 1.21 -15.16 -4.93
N PRO A 22 2.34 -15.47 -4.27
CA PRO A 22 3.65 -15.59 -4.95
C PRO A 22 3.72 -16.76 -5.95
N THR A 23 2.77 -17.69 -5.92
CA THR A 23 2.76 -18.85 -6.83
C THR A 23 2.27 -18.52 -8.24
N ALA A 24 1.63 -17.36 -8.45
CA ALA A 24 1.38 -16.74 -9.75
C ALA A 24 0.77 -15.34 -9.55
N PRO A 25 1.11 -14.32 -10.37
CA PRO A 25 1.92 -14.40 -11.61
C PRO A 25 3.31 -13.74 -11.46
N ALA A 26 4.19 -13.97 -12.43
CA ALA A 26 5.40 -13.14 -12.64
C ALA A 26 5.08 -11.68 -13.03
N GLU A 27 3.79 -11.33 -13.07
CA GLU A 27 3.23 -10.10 -13.58
C GLU A 27 2.07 -9.69 -12.65
N PRO A 28 1.92 -8.40 -12.33
CA PRO A 28 0.80 -7.91 -11.54
C PRO A 28 -0.55 -8.32 -12.12
N SER A 29 -1.54 -8.63 -11.28
CA SER A 29 -2.93 -8.85 -11.72
C SER A 29 -3.79 -7.60 -11.57
N TYR A 30 -3.51 -6.77 -10.56
CA TYR A 30 -4.38 -5.65 -10.18
C TYR A 30 -3.83 -4.27 -10.57
N TYR A 31 -2.59 -3.94 -10.22
CA TYR A 31 -1.99 -2.60 -10.42
C TYR A 31 -0.75 -2.68 -11.32
N GLY A 32 -0.77 -2.01 -12.47
CA GLY A 32 0.35 -1.99 -13.41
C GLY A 32 -0.08 -1.73 -14.85
N PRO A 33 0.83 -1.82 -15.83
CA PRO A 33 0.50 -1.56 -17.23
C PRO A 33 -0.58 -2.52 -17.75
N GLY A 34 -1.69 -1.97 -18.25
CA GLY A 34 -2.83 -2.73 -18.78
C GLY A 34 -3.59 -3.57 -17.76
N LYS A 35 -3.42 -3.31 -16.45
CA LYS A 35 -4.12 -4.02 -15.37
C LYS A 35 -5.42 -3.32 -14.98
N LYS A 36 -6.11 -3.82 -13.94
CA LYS A 36 -7.36 -3.22 -13.45
C LYS A 36 -7.17 -1.74 -13.09
N VAL A 37 -6.05 -1.41 -12.45
CA VAL A 37 -5.52 -0.04 -12.36
C VAL A 37 -4.36 0.06 -13.34
N ASP A 38 -4.62 0.70 -14.48
CA ASP A 38 -3.68 0.78 -15.61
C ASP A 38 -2.71 1.95 -15.47
N THR A 39 -1.46 1.68 -15.11
CA THR A 39 -0.45 2.72 -14.91
C THR A 39 0.06 3.36 -16.22
N THR A 40 -0.44 2.95 -17.39
CA THR A 40 -0.18 3.65 -18.67
C THR A 40 -1.08 4.86 -18.89
N GLN A 41 -2.12 5.02 -18.05
CA GLN A 41 -3.06 6.12 -18.09
C GLN A 41 -2.91 7.03 -16.85
N PRO A 42 -3.36 8.30 -16.93
CA PRO A 42 -3.52 9.13 -15.74
C PRO A 42 -4.36 8.42 -14.67
N LEU A 43 -3.94 8.56 -13.42
CA LEU A 43 -4.57 7.92 -12.27
C LEU A 43 -5.00 8.97 -11.25
N THR A 44 -6.28 8.99 -10.91
CA THR A 44 -6.77 9.71 -9.75
C THR A 44 -6.76 8.76 -8.56
N VAL A 45 -6.08 9.14 -7.49
CA VAL A 45 -5.93 8.33 -6.28
C VAL A 45 -6.70 9.00 -5.15
N HIS A 46 -7.74 8.35 -4.65
CA HIS A 46 -8.49 8.81 -3.49
C HIS A 46 -8.00 8.10 -2.24
N THR A 47 -7.64 8.86 -1.21
CA THR A 47 -7.27 8.31 0.11
C THR A 47 -8.13 8.97 1.17
N GLN A 48 -8.81 8.16 1.99
CA GLN A 48 -9.67 8.64 3.07
C GLN A 48 -9.10 8.22 4.42
N PHE A 49 -9.15 9.11 5.40
CA PHE A 49 -8.68 8.89 6.76
C PHE A 49 -9.90 8.86 7.69
N ILE A 50 -10.28 7.67 8.14
CA ILE A 50 -11.52 7.44 8.89
C ILE A 50 -11.21 7.40 10.38
N THR A 51 -11.97 8.15 11.15
CA THR A 51 -11.89 8.16 12.61
C THR A 51 -12.98 7.30 13.25
N SER A 52 -12.71 6.83 14.46
CA SER A 52 -13.57 5.94 15.26
C SER A 52 -15.00 6.47 15.47
N ASP A 53 -15.18 7.79 15.49
CA ASP A 53 -16.47 8.46 15.70
C ASP A 53 -16.95 9.25 14.46
N ASN A 54 -16.26 9.11 13.33
CA ASN A 54 -16.47 9.88 12.10
C ASN A 54 -16.36 11.41 12.29
N THR A 55 -15.65 11.88 13.33
CA THR A 55 -15.34 13.30 13.52
C THR A 55 -13.86 13.59 13.28
N PRO A 56 -13.47 14.84 12.99
CA PRO A 56 -12.04 15.21 12.88
C PRO A 56 -11.22 14.99 14.16
N ASN A 57 -11.87 14.80 15.31
CA ASN A 57 -11.20 14.70 16.62
C ASN A 57 -11.03 13.26 17.10
N GLY A 58 -11.77 12.30 16.53
CA GLY A 58 -11.65 10.88 16.88
C GLY A 58 -10.27 10.30 16.58
N ASP A 59 -10.01 9.11 17.09
CA ASP A 59 -8.79 8.37 16.76
C ASP A 59 -8.89 7.79 15.35
N LEU A 60 -7.80 7.86 14.58
CA LEU A 60 -7.71 7.23 13.25
C LEU A 60 -7.83 5.72 13.40
N VAL A 61 -8.72 5.09 12.62
CA VAL A 61 -8.97 3.64 12.69
C VAL A 61 -8.86 2.94 11.34
N GLU A 62 -8.99 3.67 10.23
CA GLU A 62 -8.98 3.08 8.90
C GLU A 62 -8.47 4.08 7.85
N ILE A 63 -7.62 3.61 6.93
CA ILE A 63 -7.21 4.34 5.73
C ILE A 63 -7.72 3.60 4.50
N ARG A 64 -8.60 4.24 3.73
CA ARG A 64 -9.25 3.67 2.54
C ARG A 64 -8.61 4.21 1.26
N ARG A 65 -8.61 3.39 0.21
CA ARG A 65 -8.03 3.72 -1.09
C ARG A 65 -8.95 3.30 -2.22
N TYR A 66 -9.24 4.17 -3.16
CA TYR A 66 -9.88 3.80 -4.43
C TYR A 66 -9.36 4.69 -5.55
N TYR A 67 -9.65 4.31 -6.79
CA TYR A 67 -9.07 4.94 -7.97
C TYR A 67 -10.14 5.39 -8.97
N GLU A 68 -9.77 6.31 -9.85
CA GLU A 68 -10.53 6.71 -11.04
C GLU A 68 -9.55 6.90 -12.21
N GLN A 69 -9.92 6.48 -13.41
CA GLN A 69 -9.09 6.59 -14.62
C GLN A 69 -9.90 7.03 -15.85
N PRO A 70 -9.29 7.75 -16.81
CA PRO A 70 -9.89 8.02 -18.12
C PRO A 70 -10.17 6.74 -18.93
N PRO A 71 -11.01 6.79 -19.98
CA PRO A 71 -11.78 7.95 -20.46
C PRO A 71 -13.08 8.19 -19.67
N ASN A 72 -13.47 7.26 -18.80
CA ASN A 72 -14.78 7.28 -18.15
C ASN A 72 -14.71 7.97 -16.78
N SER A 73 -14.56 9.30 -16.77
CA SER A 73 -14.69 10.05 -15.52
C SER A 73 -16.02 9.69 -14.83
N GLY A 74 -15.96 9.40 -13.53
CA GLY A 74 -17.05 8.84 -12.74
C GLY A 74 -17.08 7.30 -12.65
N THR A 75 -16.18 6.57 -13.32
CA THR A 75 -16.00 5.13 -13.12
C THR A 75 -14.90 4.87 -12.09
N PHE A 76 -15.33 4.51 -10.89
CA PHE A 76 -14.42 4.26 -9.78
C PHE A 76 -14.02 2.79 -9.70
N ILE A 77 -12.77 2.57 -9.30
CA ILE A 77 -12.16 1.26 -9.13
C ILE A 77 -11.95 1.05 -7.62
N ASP A 78 -12.72 0.14 -7.03
CA ASP A 78 -12.55 -0.29 -5.63
C ASP A 78 -11.15 -0.87 -5.43
N ASN A 79 -10.53 -0.66 -4.26
CA ASN A 79 -9.24 -1.24 -3.88
C ASN A 79 -9.18 -2.75 -4.10
N MET A 80 -7.96 -3.29 -4.12
CA MET A 80 -7.77 -4.75 -4.04
C MET A 80 -8.37 -5.29 -2.73
N VAL A 81 -8.92 -6.51 -2.82
CA VAL A 81 -9.35 -7.28 -1.66
C VAL A 81 -8.29 -8.33 -1.38
N TRP A 82 -7.71 -8.31 -0.19
CA TRP A 82 -6.85 -9.39 0.29
C TRP A 82 -7.62 -10.29 1.24
N GLN A 83 -7.52 -11.61 1.06
CA GLN A 83 -8.07 -12.58 1.99
C GLN A 83 -6.94 -13.11 2.87
N ASP A 84 -7.09 -12.97 4.19
CA ASP A 84 -6.16 -13.59 5.13
C ASP A 84 -6.45 -15.09 5.32
N ASP A 85 -5.55 -15.79 6.01
CA ASP A 85 -5.66 -17.23 6.26
C ASP A 85 -6.86 -17.64 7.13
N SER A 86 -7.46 -16.68 7.86
CA SER A 86 -8.70 -16.91 8.60
C SER A 86 -9.96 -16.78 7.73
N GLY A 87 -9.78 -16.41 6.45
CA GLY A 87 -10.86 -16.22 5.49
C GLY A 87 -11.52 -14.84 5.58
N CYS A 88 -10.93 -13.88 6.30
CA CYS A 88 -11.39 -12.50 6.37
C CYS A 88 -10.89 -11.69 5.17
N HIS A 89 -11.78 -10.90 4.59
CA HIS A 89 -11.48 -10.00 3.47
C HIS A 89 -11.15 -8.59 3.95
N HIS A 90 -9.98 -8.10 3.57
CA HIS A 90 -9.46 -6.76 3.88
C HIS A 90 -9.38 -5.91 2.61
N LYS A 91 -9.85 -4.66 2.68
CA LYS A 91 -9.90 -3.73 1.53
C LYS A 91 -9.26 -2.37 1.82
N SER A 92 -8.79 -2.19 3.05
CA SER A 92 -8.28 -0.94 3.60
C SER A 92 -7.24 -1.25 4.67
N LEU A 93 -6.44 -0.24 5.00
CA LEU A 93 -5.52 -0.35 6.12
C LEU A 93 -6.29 -0.15 7.42
N THR A 94 -6.21 -1.12 8.32
CA THR A 94 -6.71 -1.09 9.70
C THR A 94 -5.69 -1.76 10.59
N ASP A 95 -5.75 -1.56 11.91
CA ASP A 95 -4.89 -2.31 12.83
C ASP A 95 -5.04 -3.82 12.62
N SER A 96 -6.27 -4.33 12.44
CA SER A 96 -6.51 -5.74 12.16
C SER A 96 -5.84 -6.22 10.89
N PHE A 97 -5.88 -5.44 9.80
CA PHE A 97 -5.17 -5.78 8.57
C PHE A 97 -3.67 -5.83 8.84
N CYS A 98 -3.10 -4.81 9.49
CA CYS A 98 -1.67 -4.73 9.78
C CYS A 98 -1.18 -5.95 10.58
N HIS A 99 -1.90 -6.32 11.64
CA HIS A 99 -1.60 -7.52 12.43
C HIS A 99 -1.64 -8.81 11.60
N LYS A 100 -2.68 -9.00 10.78
CA LYS A 100 -2.82 -10.19 9.93
C LYS A 100 -1.76 -10.25 8.83
N PHE A 101 -1.45 -9.10 8.26
CA PHE A 101 -0.48 -8.98 7.19
C PHE A 101 0.93 -9.32 7.68
N VAL A 102 1.38 -8.75 8.81
CA VAL A 102 2.72 -9.02 9.36
C VAL A 102 2.90 -10.49 9.77
N ASP A 103 1.82 -11.12 10.26
CA ASP A 103 1.79 -12.56 10.51
C ASP A 103 1.97 -13.34 9.19
N ALA A 104 1.22 -12.98 8.14
CA ALA A 104 1.23 -13.68 6.85
C ALA A 104 2.57 -13.57 6.09
N VAL A 105 3.23 -12.41 6.12
CA VAL A 105 4.56 -12.24 5.50
C VAL A 105 5.71 -12.75 6.39
N GLY A 106 5.39 -13.11 7.64
CA GLY A 106 6.35 -13.62 8.61
C GLY A 106 7.36 -12.54 9.06
N GLU A 107 6.85 -11.34 9.33
CA GLU A 107 7.58 -10.15 9.84
C GLU A 107 7.06 -9.75 11.24
N LYS A 108 6.35 -10.65 11.92
CA LYS A 108 5.70 -10.38 13.22
C LYS A 108 6.67 -9.83 14.27
N HIS A 109 7.83 -10.47 14.40
CA HIS A 109 8.81 -10.14 15.44
C HIS A 109 9.34 -8.72 15.28
N GLU A 110 9.63 -8.32 14.05
CA GLU A 110 10.05 -6.97 13.67
C GLU A 110 9.01 -5.91 14.04
N HIS A 111 7.73 -6.17 13.73
CA HIS A 111 6.66 -5.22 13.98
C HIS A 111 6.26 -5.11 15.46
N GLU A 112 6.37 -6.20 16.22
CA GLU A 112 6.11 -6.21 17.67
C GLU A 112 7.25 -5.57 18.49
N GLN A 113 8.49 -5.56 17.98
CA GLN A 113 9.65 -5.03 18.72
C GLN A 113 10.01 -3.58 18.39
N GLY A 114 9.40 -2.99 17.37
CA GLY A 114 9.68 -1.60 17.01
C GLY A 114 9.05 -1.07 15.73
N GLY A 115 8.29 -1.90 15.01
CA GLY A 115 7.51 -1.46 13.85
C GLY A 115 6.13 -0.89 14.24
N PHE A 116 5.25 -0.78 13.25
CA PHE A 116 3.94 -0.11 13.33
C PHE A 116 3.16 -0.39 14.62
N ILE A 117 3.10 -1.66 15.03
CA ILE A 117 2.35 -2.11 16.21
C ILE A 117 2.94 -1.55 17.49
N ALA A 118 4.26 -1.67 17.66
CA ALA A 118 4.97 -1.12 18.81
C ALA A 118 4.95 0.42 18.86
N LYS A 119 4.76 1.09 17.72
CA LYS A 119 4.74 2.55 17.58
C LYS A 119 3.36 3.19 17.69
N GLY A 120 2.37 2.45 18.18
CA GLY A 120 1.05 2.99 18.49
C GLY A 120 0.03 2.83 17.37
N ASN A 121 0.29 1.98 16.36
CA ASN A 121 -0.69 1.57 15.36
C ASN A 121 -1.30 2.78 14.60
N MET A 122 -2.54 2.65 14.09
CA MET A 122 -3.26 3.75 13.43
C MET A 122 -3.43 4.96 14.35
N LYS A 123 -3.60 4.75 15.65
CA LYS A 123 -3.77 5.85 16.61
C LYS A 123 -2.54 6.76 16.62
N GLY A 124 -1.33 6.20 16.68
CA GLY A 124 -0.08 6.98 16.64
C GLY A 124 0.06 7.79 15.36
N MET A 125 -0.31 7.21 14.21
CA MET A 125 -0.39 7.93 12.93
C MET A 125 -1.42 9.08 12.99
N GLY A 126 -2.60 8.83 13.57
CA GLY A 126 -3.64 9.83 13.76
C GLY A 126 -3.23 10.98 14.68
N GLU A 127 -2.48 10.70 15.75
CA GLU A 127 -1.90 11.71 16.64
C GLU A 127 -0.91 12.61 15.90
N ALA A 128 -0.04 12.03 15.06
CA ALA A 128 0.86 12.81 14.21
C ALA A 128 0.09 13.69 13.20
N MET A 129 -0.99 13.18 12.60
CA MET A 129 -1.84 13.96 11.70
C MET A 129 -2.51 15.16 12.38
N LYS A 130 -2.96 15.00 13.64
CA LYS A 130 -3.55 16.08 14.45
C LYS A 130 -2.57 17.23 14.71
N LEU A 131 -1.27 16.94 14.78
CA LEU A 131 -0.23 17.97 14.91
C LEU A 131 0.03 18.76 13.62
N GLY A 132 -0.51 18.29 12.50
CA GLY A 132 -0.25 18.85 11.17
C GLY A 132 0.95 18.20 10.50
N MET A 133 0.78 17.86 9.22
CA MET A 133 1.82 17.27 8.39
C MET A 133 2.08 18.13 7.15
N VAL A 134 3.29 17.99 6.60
CA VAL A 134 3.69 18.65 5.35
C VAL A 134 3.53 17.68 4.19
N LEU A 135 2.88 18.11 3.10
CA LEU A 135 2.83 17.34 1.86
C LEU A 135 4.19 17.40 1.15
N VAL A 136 4.75 16.23 0.81
CA VAL A 136 6.00 16.10 0.06
C VAL A 136 5.72 15.37 -1.26
N LEU A 137 6.25 15.91 -2.36
CA LEU A 137 6.21 15.28 -3.69
C LEU A 137 7.65 15.09 -4.16
N SER A 138 8.03 13.87 -4.53
CA SER A 138 9.41 13.53 -4.88
C SER A 138 9.49 12.49 -5.99
N LEU A 139 10.55 12.57 -6.79
CA LEU A 139 10.98 11.52 -7.72
C LEU A 139 12.43 11.17 -7.35
N TRP A 140 12.68 9.91 -7.01
CA TRP A 140 13.98 9.45 -6.51
C TRP A 140 14.24 8.00 -6.91
N ASN A 141 15.49 7.61 -6.82
CA ASN A 141 15.99 6.24 -6.94
C ASN A 141 16.67 5.84 -5.63
N ASP A 142 16.72 4.55 -5.35
CA ASP A 142 17.27 3.99 -4.13
C ASP A 142 18.56 3.25 -4.44
N TRP A 143 19.69 3.76 -3.95
CA TRP A 143 20.99 3.12 -4.16
C TRP A 143 21.27 1.99 -3.18
N GLU A 144 20.54 1.91 -2.07
CA GLU A 144 20.78 0.91 -1.03
C GLU A 144 20.16 -0.43 -1.43
N VAL A 145 18.92 -0.38 -1.92
CA VAL A 145 18.16 -1.59 -2.28
C VAL A 145 17.40 -1.45 -3.61
N GLN A 146 17.81 -0.52 -4.48
CA GLN A 146 17.47 -0.52 -5.92
C GLN A 146 15.98 -0.43 -6.25
N MET A 147 15.18 0.08 -5.30
CA MET A 147 13.71 0.07 -5.32
C MET A 147 13.08 -1.32 -5.31
N ASP A 148 13.84 -2.37 -5.02
CA ASP A 148 13.35 -3.73 -5.03
C ASP A 148 12.23 -3.96 -4.00
N TRP A 149 12.26 -3.23 -2.88
CA TRP A 149 11.19 -3.24 -1.86
C TRP A 149 9.85 -2.68 -2.36
N LEU A 150 9.82 -2.01 -3.50
CA LEU A 150 8.63 -1.42 -4.09
C LEU A 150 8.13 -2.21 -5.30
N ASN A 151 9.02 -2.72 -6.15
CA ASN A 151 8.64 -3.17 -7.50
C ASN A 151 9.28 -4.48 -7.99
N SER A 152 10.11 -5.17 -7.21
CA SER A 152 10.83 -6.37 -7.69
C SER A 152 10.28 -7.68 -7.16
N ASN A 153 10.81 -8.79 -7.68
CA ASN A 153 10.48 -10.14 -7.25
C ASN A 153 11.68 -11.12 -7.32
N PRO A 154 12.04 -11.82 -6.24
CA PRO A 154 11.55 -11.64 -4.87
C PRO A 154 12.27 -10.50 -4.13
N PHE A 155 11.57 -9.79 -3.23
CA PHE A 155 12.20 -8.93 -2.22
C PHE A 155 11.53 -9.01 -0.84
N PRO A 156 12.29 -9.31 0.23
CA PRO A 156 13.65 -9.85 0.20
C PRO A 156 13.68 -11.21 -0.50
N ASN A 157 14.87 -11.73 -0.81
CA ASN A 157 15.02 -13.07 -1.38
C ASN A 157 14.76 -14.16 -0.32
N LYS A 158 13.50 -14.27 0.13
CA LYS A 158 13.00 -15.22 1.11
C LYS A 158 12.22 -16.30 0.39
N MET A 159 12.72 -17.53 0.44
CA MET A 159 12.08 -18.70 -0.16
C MET A 159 11.34 -19.51 0.89
N GLY A 160 10.18 -20.04 0.54
CA GLY A 160 9.45 -21.02 1.31
C GLY A 160 10.11 -22.41 1.28
N ALA A 161 9.61 -23.32 2.12
CA ALA A 161 10.10 -24.70 2.19
C ALA A 161 9.88 -25.50 0.90
N ASP A 162 8.95 -25.06 0.05
CA ASP A 162 8.66 -25.63 -1.27
C ASP A 162 9.60 -25.11 -2.38
N GLY A 163 10.58 -24.28 -2.02
CA GLY A 163 11.52 -23.68 -2.97
C GLY A 163 10.93 -22.56 -3.82
N LYS A 164 9.76 -22.02 -3.45
CA LYS A 164 9.13 -20.87 -4.13
C LYS A 164 9.26 -19.59 -3.30
N PRO A 165 9.13 -18.39 -3.90
CA PRO A 165 9.14 -17.15 -3.14
C PRO A 165 8.06 -17.15 -2.05
N HIS A 166 8.42 -16.65 -0.86
CA HIS A 166 7.49 -16.55 0.27
C HIS A 166 6.38 -15.53 -0.03
N PHE A 167 5.20 -15.67 0.59
CA PHE A 167 4.17 -14.65 0.48
C PHE A 167 4.70 -13.28 0.95
N GLY A 168 4.36 -12.22 0.22
CA GLY A 168 4.87 -10.88 0.49
C GLY A 168 6.24 -10.54 -0.11
N THR A 169 6.88 -11.45 -0.88
CA THR A 169 8.12 -11.14 -1.61
C THR A 169 7.90 -10.68 -3.04
N PHE A 170 6.76 -10.97 -3.66
CA PHE A 170 6.41 -10.40 -4.96
C PHE A 170 5.95 -8.96 -4.76
N ARG A 171 6.74 -7.97 -5.18
CA ARG A 171 6.39 -6.54 -5.04
C ARG A 171 6.20 -5.87 -6.41
N GLY A 172 6.65 -6.52 -7.46
CA GLY A 172 6.30 -6.21 -8.83
C GLY A 172 7.14 -7.01 -9.81
N PRO A 173 7.02 -6.72 -11.11
CA PRO A 173 7.64 -7.51 -12.17
C PRO A 173 9.11 -7.14 -12.42
N CYS A 174 9.68 -6.17 -11.70
CA CYS A 174 11.05 -5.75 -11.92
C CYS A 174 12.06 -6.84 -11.53
N GLU A 175 13.12 -6.95 -12.32
CA GLU A 175 14.24 -7.83 -12.02
C GLU A 175 14.98 -7.32 -10.76
N PRO A 176 15.12 -8.15 -9.71
CA PRO A 176 15.79 -7.73 -8.48
C PRO A 176 17.29 -7.53 -8.72
N ASN A 177 17.91 -6.62 -7.96
CA ASN A 177 19.33 -6.28 -8.03
C ASN A 177 19.83 -5.79 -9.40
N LYS A 178 18.94 -5.25 -10.23
CA LYS A 178 19.27 -4.74 -11.57
C LYS A 178 19.53 -3.24 -11.63
N TYR A 179 18.80 -2.47 -10.83
CA TYR A 179 18.71 -1.02 -10.96
C TYR A 179 19.59 -0.31 -9.94
N ASP A 180 20.88 -0.67 -9.95
CA ASP A 180 21.88 -0.09 -9.09
C ASP A 180 22.17 1.38 -9.42
N ARG A 181 23.12 1.96 -8.68
CA ARG A 181 23.53 3.34 -8.88
C ARG A 181 24.00 3.59 -10.31
N ASP A 182 24.90 2.77 -10.84
CA ASP A 182 25.49 2.99 -12.17
C ASP A 182 24.43 2.90 -13.27
N PHE A 183 23.51 1.94 -13.15
CA PHE A 183 22.38 1.81 -14.05
C PHE A 183 21.46 3.03 -14.00
N THR A 184 21.06 3.45 -12.80
CA THR A 184 20.12 4.56 -12.62
C THR A 184 20.73 5.93 -12.85
N GLU A 185 22.07 6.04 -12.78
CA GLU A 185 22.81 7.26 -13.06
C GLU A 185 23.19 7.43 -14.54
N ALA A 186 23.17 6.35 -15.33
CA ALA A 186 23.47 6.39 -16.75
C ALA A 186 22.53 7.35 -17.50
N ALA A 187 23.10 8.17 -18.40
CA ALA A 187 22.36 9.16 -19.17
C ALA A 187 21.14 8.56 -19.89
N GLY A 188 21.31 7.42 -20.56
CA GLY A 188 20.22 6.73 -21.27
C GLY A 188 19.09 6.23 -20.37
N PHE A 189 19.32 6.03 -19.07
CA PHE A 189 18.25 5.71 -18.12
C PHE A 189 17.54 6.94 -17.60
N ARG A 190 18.29 7.99 -17.25
CA ARG A 190 17.75 9.24 -16.67
C ARG A 190 16.96 10.05 -17.69
N GLU A 191 17.40 10.04 -18.94
CA GLU A 191 16.75 10.78 -20.02
C GLU A 191 15.28 10.37 -20.13
N ASN A 192 14.40 11.37 -20.07
CA ASN A 192 12.95 11.24 -20.23
C ASN A 192 12.18 10.56 -19.08
N ARG A 193 12.78 10.36 -17.89
CA ARG A 193 12.02 9.97 -16.68
C ARG A 193 11.35 11.20 -16.07
N LYS A 194 10.03 11.19 -16.01
CA LYS A 194 9.21 12.25 -15.42
C LYS A 194 8.03 11.67 -14.68
N THR A 195 7.58 12.37 -13.65
CA THR A 195 6.29 12.16 -13.00
C THR A 195 5.57 13.49 -12.94
N SER A 196 4.24 13.46 -13.02
CA SER A 196 3.40 14.65 -12.92
C SER A 196 2.37 14.43 -11.83
N PHE A 197 2.31 15.35 -10.88
CA PHE A 197 1.26 15.41 -9.87
C PHE A 197 0.38 16.63 -10.16
N SER A 198 -0.94 16.45 -10.21
CA SER A 198 -1.90 17.52 -10.48
C SER A 198 -3.21 17.24 -9.77
N ASP A 199 -4.10 18.23 -9.77
CA ASP A 199 -5.45 18.14 -9.18
C ASP A 199 -5.47 17.68 -7.70
N ILE A 200 -4.47 18.12 -6.93
CA ILE A 200 -4.36 17.81 -5.50
C ILE A 200 -5.49 18.49 -4.75
N LYS A 201 -6.31 17.69 -4.06
CA LYS A 201 -7.49 18.14 -3.29
C LYS A 201 -7.48 17.51 -1.91
N VAL A 202 -7.81 18.32 -0.90
CA VAL A 202 -8.10 17.88 0.47
C VAL A 202 -9.49 18.36 0.82
N THR A 203 -10.40 17.42 1.08
CA THR A 203 -11.81 17.72 1.28
C THR A 203 -12.42 16.79 2.34
N GLY A 204 -13.62 17.12 2.81
CA GLY A 204 -14.40 16.22 3.66
C GLY A 204 -14.86 14.96 2.91
N ILE A 205 -15.00 13.85 3.62
CA ILE A 205 -15.47 12.58 3.03
C ILE A 205 -16.87 12.78 2.43
N GLY A 206 -17.09 12.25 1.22
CA GLY A 206 -18.36 12.37 0.48
C GLY A 206 -18.54 13.69 -0.29
N SER A 207 -17.55 14.57 -0.28
CA SER A 207 -17.55 15.76 -1.15
C SER A 207 -16.99 15.46 -2.55
N GLY A 208 -17.17 16.38 -3.50
CA GLY A 208 -16.48 16.34 -4.79
C GLY A 208 -17.02 15.32 -5.79
N GLY A 209 -18.30 14.93 -5.71
CA GLY A 209 -18.92 14.00 -6.66
C GLY A 209 -18.57 12.53 -6.43
N VAL A 210 -17.94 12.20 -5.29
CA VAL A 210 -17.65 10.82 -4.89
C VAL A 210 -18.96 10.06 -4.64
N PRO A 211 -19.15 8.86 -5.21
CA PRO A 211 -20.34 8.04 -4.98
C PRO A 211 -20.58 7.75 -3.50
N ASN A 212 -21.86 7.77 -3.09
CA ASN A 212 -22.27 7.51 -1.70
C ASN A 212 -21.68 6.21 -1.13
N LYS A 213 -21.52 5.16 -1.94
CA LYS A 213 -20.93 3.88 -1.50
C LYS A 213 -19.52 3.99 -0.91
N TYR A 214 -18.78 5.04 -1.25
CA TYR A 214 -17.45 5.33 -0.70
C TYR A 214 -17.48 6.29 0.49
N ALA A 215 -18.59 7.00 0.70
CA ALA A 215 -18.79 7.90 1.82
C ALA A 215 -19.41 7.20 3.03
N ASP A 216 -20.38 6.30 2.80
CA ASP A 216 -21.18 5.64 3.83
C ASP A 216 -20.51 4.39 4.45
N GLY A 217 -19.33 4.00 3.98
CA GLY A 217 -18.61 2.85 4.49
C GLY A 217 -19.05 1.49 3.94
N SER A 218 -20.14 1.41 3.15
CA SER A 218 -20.73 0.15 2.70
C SER A 218 -19.76 -0.72 1.89
N THR A 219 -18.87 -0.10 1.11
CA THR A 219 -17.86 -0.79 0.28
C THR A 219 -16.77 -1.48 1.11
N TRP A 220 -16.54 -0.98 2.33
CA TRP A 220 -15.32 -1.22 3.12
C TRP A 220 -15.49 -2.21 4.26
N LYS A 221 -16.72 -2.67 4.53
CA LYS A 221 -16.96 -3.67 5.58
C LYS A 221 -16.13 -4.92 5.31
N ALA A 222 -15.25 -5.25 6.27
CA ALA A 222 -14.54 -6.50 6.26
C ALA A 222 -15.56 -7.65 6.36
N GLU A 223 -15.44 -8.60 5.46
CA GLU A 223 -16.30 -9.79 5.44
C GLU A 223 -15.45 -10.98 5.87
N CYS A 224 -15.67 -11.44 7.10
CA CYS A 224 -15.13 -12.71 7.56
C CYS A 224 -16.16 -13.80 7.29
N LYS A 225 -15.72 -14.94 6.75
CA LYS A 225 -16.54 -16.16 6.84
C LYS A 225 -16.82 -16.42 8.32
N ALA A 226 -18.09 -16.57 8.69
CA ALA A 226 -18.44 -17.00 10.04
C ALA A 226 -17.68 -18.30 10.33
N ALA A 227 -17.02 -18.36 11.50
CA ALA A 227 -16.38 -19.58 11.95
C ALA A 227 -17.42 -20.72 11.90
N ARG A 228 -17.09 -21.79 11.18
CA ARG A 228 -17.91 -23.01 11.16
C ARG A 228 -17.77 -23.75 12.48
#